data_AF-A0A4Y2F273-F1
#
_entry.id   AF-A0A4Y2F273-F1
#
_cell.length_a   1.000
_cell.length_b   1.000
_cell.length_c   1.000
_cell.angle_alpha   90.00
_cell.angle_beta   90.00
_cell.angle_gamma   90.00
#
_symmetry.space_group_name_H-M   'P 1'
#
loop_
_entity.id
_entity.type
_entity.pdbx_description
1 polymer ?
#
loop_
_entity_poly.entity_id
_entity_poly.type
_entity_poly.pdbx_seq_one_letter_code
_entity_poly.pdbx_strand_id
1 'polypeptide(L)'
;MPETRPLTRSMDEKFEKLFAMMAEMKAGLEDKMEAGQEEMRSGQERLEQEMRSGQEEIKSQIQAHTESQVEEMKIHVDGCIGKIEEEVQCVKLKIEKVESEVQRKIEESNCEVQEKIGNLERRIIKLLTFDGQTSWTVFKTQFDVVSSTNGWTDFVKASQLVASLRGSAAEVLQGIPADKLTDLTTVEKALESRFGDSHLTQFYRTELKTRSQKPGESLQELAADVERLMSLAYAECPLDVRESLAAQYFVDAIRDEDTQHSTRLMDAKDLKSSLAYSMKYEAARTVSKTSRHVRSMETEDHTSRERDDKFEFFFNRLEKLLNSSVAGKKNTPRRNPNVTCWKCNKKGHVQRECQAITSNQEN
;
A
#
# COMPACT_ATOMS: atom_id res chain seq x y z
N MET A 1 -58.00 93.68 -156.82
CA MET A 1 -57.86 95.03 -156.22
C MET A 1 -58.97 95.22 -155.21
N PRO A 2 -58.73 95.78 -154.01
CA PRO A 2 -57.52 95.77 -153.14
C PRO A 2 -57.85 95.52 -151.63
N GLU A 3 -56.93 94.95 -150.80
CA GLU A 3 -56.02 95.55 -149.76
C GLU A 3 -56.71 96.29 -148.56
N THR A 4 -56.36 96.20 -147.25
CA THR A 4 -55.12 96.14 -146.42
C THR A 4 -55.51 95.64 -144.98
N ARG A 5 -54.71 95.02 -144.07
CA ARG A 5 -53.63 95.55 -143.18
C ARG A 5 -53.21 94.49 -142.09
N PRO A 6 -51.92 94.37 -141.67
CA PRO A 6 -51.51 93.67 -140.43
C PRO A 6 -50.47 94.45 -139.56
N LEU A 7 -50.73 94.72 -138.26
CA LEU A 7 -49.82 95.50 -137.38
C LEU A 7 -49.81 95.15 -135.87
N THR A 8 -50.36 94.01 -135.42
CA THR A 8 -50.52 93.73 -133.96
C THR A 8 -49.70 92.56 -133.41
N ARG A 9 -48.93 91.83 -134.22
CA ARG A 9 -48.22 90.60 -133.79
C ARG A 9 -46.80 90.83 -133.21
N SER A 10 -46.21 92.01 -133.41
CA SER A 10 -44.79 92.27 -133.09
C SER A 10 -44.53 92.85 -131.70
N MET A 11 -45.52 93.49 -131.07
CA MET A 11 -45.33 94.08 -129.73
C MET A 11 -45.45 93.04 -128.61
N ASP A 12 -46.33 92.05 -128.75
CA ASP A 12 -46.52 90.98 -127.75
C ASP A 12 -45.29 90.06 -127.64
N GLU A 13 -44.61 89.75 -128.76
CA GLU A 13 -43.36 88.98 -128.76
C GLU A 13 -42.22 89.66 -127.99
N LYS A 14 -42.22 91.00 -127.94
CA LYS A 14 -41.19 91.77 -127.21
C LYS A 14 -41.45 91.81 -125.71
N PHE A 15 -42.72 91.92 -125.29
CA PHE A 15 -43.08 91.88 -123.87
C PHE A 15 -42.91 90.49 -123.29
N GLU A 16 -43.23 89.43 -124.04
CA GLU A 16 -42.98 88.05 -123.59
C GLU A 16 -41.49 87.73 -123.47
N LYS A 17 -40.64 88.24 -124.37
CA LYS A 17 -39.18 88.15 -124.19
C LYS A 17 -38.68 88.85 -122.92
N LEU A 18 -39.29 89.98 -122.54
CA LEU A 18 -38.91 90.73 -121.34
C LEU A 18 -39.35 90.01 -120.05
N PHE A 19 -40.56 89.44 -120.04
CA PHE A 19 -41.05 88.63 -118.92
C PHE A 19 -40.29 87.33 -118.77
N ALA A 20 -39.95 86.67 -119.88
CA ALA A 20 -39.06 85.50 -119.87
C ALA A 20 -37.69 85.85 -119.28
N MET A 21 -37.09 86.97 -119.67
CA MET A 21 -35.82 87.44 -119.07
C MET A 21 -35.94 87.75 -117.56
N MET A 22 -37.03 88.37 -117.11
CA MET A 22 -37.24 88.62 -115.68
C MET A 22 -37.51 87.34 -114.89
N ALA A 23 -38.22 86.38 -115.48
CA ALA A 23 -38.46 85.07 -114.90
C ALA A 23 -37.15 84.26 -114.77
N GLU A 24 -36.30 84.28 -115.80
CA GLU A 24 -34.96 83.66 -115.76
C GLU A 24 -34.06 84.33 -114.72
N MET A 25 -34.09 85.66 -114.62
CA MET A 25 -33.27 86.39 -113.66
C MET A 25 -33.74 86.15 -112.22
N LYS A 26 -35.06 86.03 -112.00
CA LYS A 26 -35.65 85.69 -110.70
C LYS A 26 -35.36 84.23 -110.33
N ALA A 27 -35.55 83.29 -111.25
CA ALA A 27 -35.21 81.88 -111.06
C ALA A 27 -33.72 81.72 -110.75
N GLY A 28 -32.83 82.39 -111.50
CA GLY A 28 -31.39 82.34 -111.23
C GLY A 28 -30.96 83.02 -109.92
N LEU A 29 -31.78 83.91 -109.36
CA LEU A 29 -31.57 84.48 -108.02
C LEU A 29 -32.09 83.56 -106.92
N GLU A 30 -33.25 82.94 -107.13
CA GLU A 30 -33.83 81.91 -106.24
C GLU A 30 -32.91 80.69 -106.17
N ASP A 31 -32.42 80.16 -107.31
CA ASP A 31 -31.47 79.06 -107.39
C ASP A 31 -30.17 79.35 -106.62
N LYS A 32 -29.66 80.59 -106.70
CA LYS A 32 -28.46 81.00 -105.94
C LYS A 32 -28.72 81.10 -104.45
N MET A 33 -29.92 81.51 -104.05
CA MET A 33 -30.32 81.60 -102.65
C MET A 33 -30.55 80.20 -102.07
N GLU A 34 -31.17 79.30 -102.83
CA GLU A 34 -31.32 77.89 -102.47
C GLU A 34 -29.96 77.20 -102.37
N ALA A 35 -29.08 77.36 -103.37
CA ALA A 35 -27.73 76.83 -103.34
C ALA A 35 -26.90 77.37 -102.16
N GLY A 36 -27.04 78.66 -101.83
CA GLY A 36 -26.39 79.26 -100.67
C GLY A 36 -26.95 78.73 -99.33
N GLN A 37 -28.25 78.44 -99.26
CA GLN A 37 -28.85 77.80 -98.09
C GLN A 37 -28.45 76.32 -97.96
N GLU A 38 -28.35 75.59 -99.07
CA GLU A 38 -27.90 74.20 -99.14
C GLU A 38 -26.42 74.07 -98.71
N GLU A 39 -25.55 74.99 -99.17
CA GLU A 39 -24.16 75.08 -98.70
C GLU A 39 -24.07 75.36 -97.20
N MET A 40 -24.90 76.26 -96.68
CA MET A 40 -24.89 76.57 -95.25
C MET A 40 -25.38 75.37 -94.42
N ARG A 41 -26.40 74.66 -94.91
CA ARG A 41 -26.94 73.46 -94.26
C ARG A 41 -25.94 72.31 -94.27
N SER A 42 -25.30 72.06 -95.41
CA SER A 42 -24.23 71.05 -95.53
C SER A 42 -22.98 71.42 -94.72
N GLY A 43 -22.61 72.70 -94.68
CA GLY A 43 -21.55 73.21 -93.81
C GLY A 43 -21.84 72.96 -92.33
N GLN A 44 -23.08 73.18 -91.88
CA GLN A 44 -23.52 72.92 -90.52
C GLN A 44 -23.55 71.41 -90.19
N GLU A 45 -24.10 70.58 -91.08
CA GLU A 45 -24.11 69.12 -90.92
C GLU A 45 -22.69 68.55 -90.82
N ARG A 46 -21.77 69.07 -91.62
CA ARG A 46 -20.37 68.65 -91.61
C ARG A 46 -19.67 69.01 -90.29
N LEU A 47 -19.95 70.18 -89.75
CA LEU A 47 -19.42 70.64 -88.46
C LEU A 47 -19.96 69.79 -87.29
N GLU A 48 -21.26 69.46 -87.32
CA GLU A 48 -21.83 68.52 -86.35
C GLU A 48 -21.26 67.11 -86.48
N GLN A 49 -20.98 66.65 -87.71
CA GLN A 49 -20.38 65.34 -87.94
C GLN A 49 -18.94 65.28 -87.41
N GLU A 50 -18.14 66.32 -87.61
CA GLU A 50 -16.79 66.44 -87.05
C GLU A 50 -16.83 66.45 -85.51
N MET A 51 -17.80 67.15 -84.90
CA MET A 51 -17.99 67.10 -83.44
C MET A 51 -18.36 65.70 -82.94
N ARG A 52 -19.30 65.03 -83.61
CA ARG A 52 -19.70 63.65 -83.27
C ARG A 52 -18.54 62.68 -83.41
N SER A 53 -17.76 62.75 -84.50
CA SER A 53 -16.61 61.86 -84.69
C SER A 53 -15.52 62.12 -83.64
N GLY A 54 -15.24 63.38 -83.32
CA GLY A 54 -14.28 63.72 -82.26
C GLY A 54 -14.72 63.22 -80.88
N GLN A 55 -16.02 63.29 -80.56
CA GLN A 55 -16.56 62.73 -79.32
C GLN A 55 -16.44 61.21 -79.26
N GLU A 56 -16.76 60.50 -80.35
CA GLU A 56 -16.63 59.05 -80.40
C GLU A 56 -15.16 58.60 -80.35
N GLU A 57 -14.23 59.35 -80.93
CA GLU A 57 -12.80 59.05 -80.84
C GLU A 57 -12.28 59.18 -79.40
N ILE A 58 -12.61 60.28 -78.70
CA ILE A 58 -12.24 60.48 -77.30
C ILE A 58 -12.85 59.38 -76.42
N LYS A 59 -14.13 59.04 -76.63
CA LYS A 59 -14.81 57.98 -75.90
C LYS A 59 -14.16 56.62 -76.12
N SER A 60 -13.81 56.30 -77.37
CA SER A 60 -13.10 55.06 -77.72
C SER A 60 -11.72 54.98 -77.06
N GLN A 61 -10.95 56.07 -77.06
CA GLN A 61 -9.64 56.13 -76.39
C GLN A 61 -9.77 55.96 -74.87
N ILE A 62 -10.73 56.65 -74.22
CA ILE A 62 -10.99 56.50 -72.78
C ILE A 62 -11.38 55.06 -72.48
N GLN A 63 -12.31 54.48 -73.26
CA GLN A 63 -12.75 53.11 -73.07
C GLN A 63 -11.57 52.13 -73.18
N ALA A 64 -10.75 52.23 -74.24
CA ALA A 64 -9.58 51.37 -74.43
C ALA A 64 -8.56 51.49 -73.28
N HIS A 65 -8.28 52.71 -72.80
CA HIS A 65 -7.41 52.92 -71.65
C HIS A 65 -7.99 52.30 -70.38
N THR A 66 -9.29 52.48 -70.12
CA THR A 66 -9.94 51.88 -68.95
C THR A 66 -9.94 50.35 -69.01
N GLU A 67 -10.20 49.75 -70.18
CA GLU A 67 -10.14 48.30 -70.38
C GLU A 67 -8.71 47.78 -70.16
N SER A 68 -7.70 48.47 -70.69
CA SER A 68 -6.29 48.12 -70.48
C SER A 68 -5.89 48.18 -69.00
N GLN A 69 -6.30 49.21 -68.26
CA GLN A 69 -5.99 49.33 -66.83
C GLN A 69 -6.69 48.25 -65.99
N VAL A 70 -7.93 47.92 -66.34
CA VAL A 70 -8.67 46.85 -65.67
C VAL A 70 -7.99 45.50 -65.91
N GLU A 71 -7.55 45.22 -67.14
CA GLU A 71 -6.86 43.96 -67.43
C GLU A 71 -5.50 43.87 -66.72
N GLU A 72 -4.73 44.96 -66.66
CA GLU A 72 -3.48 44.99 -65.89
C GLU A 72 -3.71 44.73 -64.40
N MET A 73 -4.74 45.36 -63.82
CA MET A 73 -5.11 45.14 -62.42
C MET A 73 -5.60 43.72 -62.17
N LYS A 74 -6.35 43.13 -63.10
CA LYS A 74 -6.78 41.74 -63.03
C LYS A 74 -5.58 40.79 -63.02
N ILE A 75 -4.61 40.98 -63.90
CA ILE A 75 -3.37 40.19 -63.92
C ILE A 75 -2.62 40.31 -62.59
N HIS A 76 -2.55 41.52 -62.00
CA HIS A 76 -1.89 41.72 -60.72
C HIS A 76 -2.63 41.00 -59.57
N VAL A 77 -3.96 41.11 -59.53
CA VAL A 77 -4.81 40.44 -58.53
C VAL A 77 -4.70 38.92 -58.66
N ASP A 78 -4.80 38.37 -59.87
CA ASP A 78 -4.65 36.93 -60.13
C ASP A 78 -3.26 36.43 -59.68
N GLY A 79 -2.21 37.22 -59.92
CA GLY A 79 -0.86 36.93 -59.44
C GLY A 79 -0.73 36.95 -57.91
N CYS A 80 -1.43 37.85 -57.22
CA CYS A 80 -1.51 37.86 -55.76
C CYS A 80 -2.29 36.66 -55.22
N ILE A 81 -3.42 36.31 -55.85
CA ILE A 81 -4.22 35.14 -55.49
C ILE A 81 -3.38 33.87 -55.61
N GLY A 82 -2.67 33.67 -56.72
CA GLY A 82 -1.82 32.49 -56.91
C GLY A 82 -0.75 32.34 -55.82
N LYS A 83 -0.09 33.44 -55.41
CA LYS A 83 0.89 33.40 -54.31
C LYS A 83 0.25 33.00 -52.98
N ILE A 84 -0.93 33.52 -52.67
CA ILE A 84 -1.66 33.17 -51.45
C ILE A 84 -2.08 31.70 -51.49
N GLU A 85 -2.54 31.19 -52.63
CA GLU A 85 -2.91 29.79 -52.80
C GLU A 85 -1.71 28.85 -52.57
N GLU A 86 -0.53 29.20 -53.08
CA GLU A 86 0.71 28.47 -52.84
C GLU A 86 1.09 28.45 -51.35
N GLU A 87 1.01 29.59 -50.66
CA GLU A 87 1.28 29.67 -49.22
C GLU A 87 0.27 28.85 -48.41
N VAL A 88 -1.02 28.93 -48.75
CA VAL A 88 -2.09 28.15 -48.11
C VAL A 88 -1.85 26.65 -48.30
N GLN A 89 -1.46 26.20 -49.50
CA GLN A 89 -1.09 24.80 -49.73
C GLN A 89 0.14 24.39 -48.91
N CYS A 90 1.16 25.25 -48.83
CA CYS A 90 2.35 24.98 -48.01
C CYS A 90 2.00 24.82 -46.52
N VAL A 91 1.15 25.71 -45.99
CA VAL A 91 0.68 25.64 -44.59
C VAL A 91 -0.15 24.38 -44.36
N LYS A 92 -1.04 24.04 -45.29
CA LYS A 92 -1.85 22.81 -45.21
C LYS A 92 -0.98 21.56 -45.07
N LEU A 93 0.05 21.41 -45.92
CA LEU A 93 0.99 20.28 -45.84
C LEU A 93 1.78 20.26 -44.51
N LYS A 94 2.15 21.44 -43.97
CA LYS A 94 2.80 21.53 -42.65
C LYS A 94 1.87 21.10 -41.52
N ILE A 95 0.58 21.45 -41.59
CA ILE A 95 -0.42 21.03 -40.60
C ILE A 95 -0.59 19.51 -40.63
N GLU A 96 -0.80 18.91 -41.81
CA GLU A 96 -0.93 17.46 -41.96
C GLU A 96 0.30 16.70 -41.42
N LYS A 97 1.50 17.24 -41.64
CA LYS A 97 2.75 16.68 -41.09
C LYS A 97 2.78 16.74 -39.56
N VAL A 98 2.39 17.87 -38.97
CA VAL A 98 2.34 18.04 -37.51
C VAL A 98 1.29 17.13 -36.89
N GLU A 99 0.10 17.04 -37.49
CA GLU A 99 -0.96 16.11 -37.05
C GLU A 99 -0.47 14.67 -37.03
N SER A 100 0.20 14.24 -38.11
CA SER A 100 0.78 12.90 -38.20
C SER A 100 1.85 12.64 -37.13
N GLU A 101 2.67 13.65 -36.81
CA GLU A 101 3.71 13.53 -35.77
C GLU A 101 3.12 13.50 -34.36
N VAL A 102 2.11 14.32 -34.09
CA VAL A 102 1.38 14.33 -32.82
C VAL A 102 0.68 12.98 -32.62
N GLN A 103 -0.01 12.47 -33.63
CA GLN A 103 -0.68 11.18 -33.55
C GLN A 103 0.30 10.05 -33.23
N ARG A 104 1.47 10.03 -33.88
CA ARG A 104 2.52 9.04 -33.63
C ARG A 104 3.04 9.09 -32.18
N LYS A 105 3.28 10.30 -31.65
CA LYS A 105 3.76 10.49 -30.27
C LYS A 105 2.73 10.07 -29.22
N ILE A 106 1.44 10.30 -29.51
CA ILE A 106 0.34 9.82 -28.66
C ILE A 106 0.33 8.29 -28.62
N GLU A 107 0.42 7.65 -29.79
CA GLU A 107 0.45 6.18 -29.89
C GLU A 107 1.64 5.57 -29.14
N GLU A 108 2.84 6.16 -29.32
CA GLU A 108 4.07 5.75 -28.64
C GLU A 108 3.94 5.87 -27.11
N SER A 109 3.43 7.01 -26.63
CA SER A 109 3.21 7.24 -25.20
C SER A 109 2.18 6.28 -24.61
N ASN A 110 1.10 5.98 -25.36
CA ASN A 110 0.09 5.02 -24.94
C ASN A 110 0.67 3.61 -24.80
N CYS A 111 1.52 3.17 -25.73
CA CYS A 111 2.23 1.89 -25.63
C CYS A 111 3.12 1.83 -24.38
N GLU A 112 3.89 2.88 -24.10
CA GLU A 112 4.76 2.94 -22.91
C GLU A 112 3.95 2.90 -21.62
N VAL A 113 2.84 3.63 -21.56
CA VAL A 113 1.92 3.61 -20.41
C VAL A 113 1.29 2.24 -20.22
N GLN A 114 0.82 1.60 -21.29
CA GLN A 114 0.24 0.25 -21.22
C GLN A 114 1.28 -0.79 -20.75
N GLU A 115 2.52 -0.72 -21.22
CA GLU A 115 3.58 -1.61 -20.76
C GLU A 115 3.87 -1.40 -19.27
N LYS A 116 3.95 -0.15 -18.80
CA LYS A 116 4.13 0.17 -17.37
C LYS A 116 2.96 -0.36 -16.53
N ILE A 117 1.73 -0.21 -16.99
CA ILE A 117 0.54 -0.76 -16.31
C ILE A 117 0.64 -2.29 -16.23
N GLY A 118 0.91 -2.98 -17.34
CA GLY A 118 1.02 -4.44 -17.36
C GLY A 118 2.16 -4.97 -16.47
N ASN A 119 3.27 -4.23 -16.39
CA ASN A 119 4.38 -4.55 -15.48
C ASN A 119 3.99 -4.33 -14.00
N LEU A 120 3.20 -3.31 -13.70
CA LEU A 120 2.68 -3.08 -12.36
C LEU A 120 1.69 -4.19 -11.95
N GLU A 121 0.75 -4.54 -12.83
CA GLU A 121 -0.21 -5.62 -12.60
C GLU A 121 0.50 -6.97 -12.37
N ARG A 122 1.56 -7.28 -13.13
CA ARG A 122 2.36 -8.49 -12.95
C ARG A 122 3.13 -8.52 -11.62
N ARG A 123 3.45 -7.34 -11.05
CA ARG A 123 4.14 -7.21 -9.75
C ARG A 123 3.20 -7.28 -8.56
N ILE A 124 1.89 -7.11 -8.73
CA ILE A 124 0.93 -7.22 -7.63
C ILE A 124 0.95 -8.67 -7.13
N ILE A 125 1.53 -8.85 -5.94
CA ILE A 125 1.57 -10.15 -5.28
C ILE A 125 0.13 -10.58 -4.94
N LYS A 126 -0.20 -11.84 -5.23
CA LYS A 126 -1.52 -12.46 -5.01
C LYS A 126 -2.03 -12.24 -3.58
N LEU A 127 -3.35 -12.10 -3.46
CA LEU A 127 -4.06 -12.11 -2.18
C LEU A 127 -3.64 -13.30 -1.32
N LEU A 128 -3.19 -13.00 -0.10
CA LEU A 128 -3.10 -13.99 0.96
C LEU A 128 -4.52 -14.33 1.43
N THR A 129 -4.69 -15.53 1.99
CA THR A 129 -5.96 -15.97 2.58
C THR A 129 -5.72 -16.33 4.03
N PHE A 130 -6.62 -15.90 4.92
CA PHE A 130 -6.58 -16.23 6.34
C PHE A 130 -7.88 -16.89 6.76
N ASP A 131 -7.82 -18.13 7.23
CA ASP A 131 -8.97 -18.91 7.66
C ASP A 131 -9.05 -19.09 9.19
N GLY A 132 -8.02 -18.63 9.91
CA GLY A 132 -7.87 -18.76 11.37
C GLY A 132 -7.09 -20.00 11.82
N GLN A 133 -6.55 -20.83 10.91
CA GLN A 133 -5.75 -22.01 11.27
C GLN A 133 -4.27 -21.69 11.50
N THR A 134 -3.71 -20.77 10.71
CA THR A 134 -2.34 -20.29 10.92
C THR A 134 -2.30 -19.25 12.04
N SER A 135 -1.16 -19.11 12.72
CA SER A 135 -1.01 -18.05 13.73
C SER A 135 -1.24 -16.68 13.10
N TRP A 136 -2.07 -15.87 13.77
CA TRP A 136 -2.37 -14.50 13.35
C TRP A 136 -1.10 -13.67 13.19
N THR A 137 -0.13 -13.81 14.09
CA THR A 137 1.17 -13.12 14.06
C THR A 137 1.95 -13.42 12.77
N VAL A 138 1.95 -14.69 12.34
CA VAL A 138 2.63 -15.14 11.11
C VAL A 138 1.93 -14.55 9.88
N PHE A 139 0.60 -14.63 9.84
CA PHE A 139 -0.19 -14.06 8.74
C PHE A 139 0.00 -12.55 8.64
N LYS A 140 -0.09 -11.82 9.78
CA LYS A 140 0.10 -10.37 9.85
C LYS A 140 1.46 -9.96 9.30
N THR A 141 2.52 -10.67 9.69
CA THR A 141 3.88 -10.42 9.17
C THR A 141 3.95 -10.59 7.65
N GLN A 142 3.35 -11.66 7.10
CA GLN A 142 3.30 -11.87 5.65
C GLN A 142 2.49 -10.79 4.94
N PHE A 143 1.36 -10.40 5.53
CA PHE A 143 0.50 -9.34 5.02
C PHE A 143 1.19 -7.97 5.01
N ASP A 144 1.97 -7.65 6.05
CA ASP A 144 2.75 -6.42 6.15
C ASP A 144 3.85 -6.35 5.09
N VAL A 145 4.54 -7.47 4.83
CA VAL A 145 5.54 -7.56 3.75
C VAL A 145 4.88 -7.36 2.37
N VAL A 146 3.76 -8.03 2.11
CA VAL A 146 3.02 -7.91 0.83
C VAL A 146 2.48 -6.50 0.65
N SER A 147 1.87 -5.92 1.68
CA SER A 147 1.30 -4.58 1.62
C SER A 147 2.36 -3.50 1.42
N SER A 148 3.53 -3.65 2.06
CA SER A 148 4.67 -2.74 1.87
C SER A 148 5.26 -2.85 0.47
N THR A 149 5.39 -4.07 -0.05
CA THR A 149 5.90 -4.32 -1.41
C THR A 149 4.97 -3.74 -2.49
N ASN A 150 3.66 -3.83 -2.26
CA ASN A 150 2.64 -3.31 -3.16
C ASN A 150 2.31 -1.82 -2.92
N GLY A 151 2.91 -1.16 -1.93
CA GLY A 151 2.65 0.25 -1.61
C GLY A 151 1.20 0.54 -1.20
N TRP A 152 0.53 -0.39 -0.52
CA TRP A 152 -0.86 -0.21 -0.11
C TRP A 152 -1.01 0.87 0.95
N THR A 153 -1.99 1.76 0.75
CA THR A 153 -2.43 2.71 1.79
C THR A 153 -3.23 1.97 2.86
N ASP A 154 -3.38 2.54 4.06
CA ASP A 154 -4.11 1.90 5.16
C ASP A 154 -5.55 1.55 4.79
N PHE A 155 -6.19 2.35 3.94
CA PHE A 155 -7.51 2.06 3.37
C PHE A 155 -7.51 0.79 2.49
N VAL A 156 -6.51 0.67 1.59
CA VAL A 156 -6.36 -0.50 0.73
C VAL A 156 -5.97 -1.73 1.56
N LYS A 157 -5.12 -1.56 2.58
CA LYS A 157 -4.79 -2.62 3.54
C LYS A 157 -6.03 -3.12 4.28
N ALA A 158 -6.87 -2.23 4.81
CA ALA A 158 -8.11 -2.63 5.49
C ALA A 158 -9.03 -3.43 4.55
N SER A 159 -9.24 -2.91 3.34
CA SER A 159 -10.07 -3.56 2.30
C SER A 159 -9.53 -4.94 1.91
N GLN A 160 -8.21 -5.04 1.70
CA GLN A 160 -7.52 -6.29 1.41
C GLN A 160 -7.57 -7.28 2.55
N LEU A 161 -7.38 -6.81 3.79
CA LEU A 161 -7.42 -7.64 4.97
C LEU A 161 -8.80 -8.26 5.10
N VAL A 162 -9.87 -7.47 5.02
CA VAL A 162 -11.26 -7.95 5.00
C VAL A 162 -11.48 -8.95 3.86
N ALA A 163 -11.00 -8.65 2.65
CA ALA A 163 -11.12 -9.52 1.48
C ALA A 163 -10.29 -10.82 1.57
N SER A 164 -9.28 -10.87 2.45
CA SER A 164 -8.43 -12.05 2.67
C SER A 164 -9.04 -13.04 3.66
N LEU A 165 -9.97 -12.61 4.52
CA LEU A 165 -10.56 -13.44 5.57
C LEU A 165 -11.51 -14.49 4.98
N ARG A 166 -11.38 -15.73 5.44
CA ARG A 166 -12.21 -16.88 5.08
C ARG A 166 -12.61 -17.63 6.34
N GLY A 167 -13.62 -18.50 6.24
CA GLY A 167 -14.01 -19.39 7.33
C GLY A 167 -14.21 -18.69 8.67
N SER A 168 -13.61 -19.24 9.73
CA SER A 168 -13.74 -18.74 11.11
C SER A 168 -13.21 -17.31 11.29
N ALA A 169 -12.21 -16.91 10.50
CA ALA A 169 -11.67 -15.56 10.55
C ALA A 169 -12.64 -14.51 9.99
N ALA A 170 -13.40 -14.87 8.95
CA ALA A 170 -14.41 -13.97 8.38
C ALA A 170 -15.57 -13.69 9.34
N GLU A 171 -15.86 -14.59 10.29
CA GLU A 171 -16.90 -14.37 11.30
C GLU A 171 -16.59 -13.19 12.23
N VAL A 172 -15.31 -12.81 12.41
CA VAL A 172 -14.92 -11.63 13.19
C VAL A 172 -15.55 -10.35 12.63
N LEU A 173 -15.76 -10.29 11.32
CA LEU A 173 -16.34 -9.14 10.64
C LEU A 173 -17.78 -8.87 11.09
N GLN A 174 -18.52 -9.88 11.59
CA GLN A 174 -19.89 -9.68 12.08
C GLN A 174 -19.94 -8.80 13.34
N GLY A 175 -18.85 -8.77 14.12
CA GLY A 175 -18.75 -7.94 15.33
C GLY A 175 -18.34 -6.50 15.08
N ILE A 176 -17.99 -6.13 13.84
CA ILE A 176 -17.46 -4.81 13.48
C ILE A 176 -18.54 -4.04 12.70
N PRO A 177 -18.87 -2.80 13.10
CA PRO A 177 -19.74 -1.93 12.31
C PRO A 177 -19.19 -1.69 10.89
N ALA A 178 -20.08 -1.67 9.89
CA ALA A 178 -19.69 -1.57 8.49
C ALA A 178 -18.90 -0.30 8.15
N ASP A 179 -19.19 0.81 8.81
CA ASP A 179 -18.48 2.10 8.70
C ASP A 179 -17.04 2.04 9.21
N LYS A 180 -16.70 1.03 10.02
CA LYS A 180 -15.36 0.83 10.60
C LYS A 180 -14.56 -0.28 9.92
N LEU A 181 -15.13 -1.01 8.97
CA LEU A 181 -14.42 -2.04 8.21
C LEU A 181 -13.32 -1.46 7.30
N THR A 182 -13.37 -0.16 7.03
CA THR A 182 -12.32 0.56 6.29
C THR A 182 -11.18 1.05 7.17
N ASP A 183 -11.33 0.98 8.50
CA ASP A 183 -10.27 1.33 9.45
C ASP A 183 -9.43 0.08 9.77
N LEU A 184 -8.19 0.08 9.27
CA LEU A 184 -7.23 -1.00 9.46
C LEU A 184 -7.06 -1.36 10.94
N THR A 185 -6.98 -0.35 11.81
CA THR A 185 -6.68 -0.58 13.23
C THR A 185 -7.81 -1.28 13.95
N THR A 186 -9.06 -1.01 13.57
CA THR A 186 -10.23 -1.68 14.13
C THR A 186 -10.29 -3.15 13.71
N VAL A 187 -10.05 -3.44 12.43
CA VAL A 187 -10.04 -4.82 11.91
C VAL A 187 -8.89 -5.64 12.50
N GLU A 188 -7.68 -5.07 12.58
CA GLU A 188 -6.53 -5.74 13.20
C GLU A 188 -6.77 -6.05 14.67
N LYS A 189 -7.31 -5.10 15.45
CA LYS A 189 -7.61 -5.32 16.87
C LYS A 189 -8.62 -6.43 17.09
N ALA A 190 -9.64 -6.52 16.24
CA ALA A 190 -10.65 -7.57 16.33
C ALA A 190 -10.05 -8.96 16.02
N LEU A 191 -9.17 -9.05 15.02
CA LEU A 191 -8.46 -10.28 14.68
C LEU A 191 -7.45 -10.67 15.77
N GLU A 192 -6.68 -9.71 16.29
CA GLU A 192 -5.76 -9.89 17.42
C GLU A 192 -6.50 -10.37 18.66
N SER A 193 -7.71 -9.84 18.93
CA SER A 193 -8.48 -10.26 20.11
C SER A 193 -8.98 -11.71 20.02
N ARG A 194 -9.28 -12.22 18.82
CA ARG A 194 -9.84 -13.58 18.64
C ARG A 194 -8.78 -14.63 18.33
N PHE A 195 -7.75 -14.27 17.57
CA PHE A 195 -6.72 -15.17 17.07
C PHE A 195 -5.30 -14.80 17.52
N GLY A 196 -5.14 -13.70 18.26
CA GLY A 196 -3.85 -13.32 18.81
C GLY A 196 -3.35 -14.30 19.87
N ASP A 197 -2.04 -14.43 19.94
CA ASP A 197 -1.38 -15.43 20.78
C ASP A 197 -1.35 -15.03 22.27
N SER A 198 -1.86 -13.84 22.62
CA SER A 198 -1.83 -13.29 23.99
C SER A 198 -2.48 -14.21 25.04
N HIS A 199 -3.61 -14.82 24.71
CA HIS A 199 -4.27 -15.78 25.61
C HIS A 199 -3.55 -17.14 25.67
N LEU A 200 -2.81 -17.50 24.61
CA LEU A 200 -2.00 -18.71 24.56
C LEU A 200 -0.70 -18.58 25.36
N THR A 201 -0.18 -17.36 25.54
CA THR A 201 1.00 -17.10 26.37
C THR A 201 0.87 -17.70 27.78
N GLN A 202 -0.30 -17.57 28.41
CA GLN A 202 -0.53 -18.14 29.75
C GLN A 202 -0.62 -19.68 29.73
N PHE A 203 -1.17 -20.25 28.66
CA PHE A 203 -1.18 -21.69 28.44
C PHE A 203 0.26 -22.24 28.32
N TYR A 204 1.10 -21.63 27.48
CA TYR A 204 2.50 -22.04 27.33
C TYR A 204 3.34 -21.87 28.60
N ARG A 205 3.08 -20.82 29.41
CA ARG A 205 3.69 -20.67 30.74
C ARG A 205 3.33 -21.82 31.68
N THR A 206 2.11 -22.31 31.59
CA THR A 206 1.64 -23.46 32.39
C THR A 206 2.29 -24.74 31.90
N GLU A 207 2.31 -24.94 30.58
CA GLU A 207 2.95 -26.10 29.93
C GLU A 207 4.45 -26.19 30.29
N LEU A 208 5.18 -25.06 30.24
CA LEU A 208 6.58 -24.95 30.69
C LEU A 208 6.78 -25.39 32.14
N LYS A 209 5.94 -24.92 33.05
CA LYS A 209 6.05 -25.26 34.49
C LYS A 209 5.80 -26.73 34.76
N THR A 210 4.94 -27.36 33.97
CA THR A 210 4.62 -28.79 34.08
C THR A 210 5.50 -29.67 33.22
N ARG A 211 6.44 -29.10 32.46
CA ARG A 211 7.25 -29.84 31.51
C ARG A 211 8.25 -30.73 32.25
N SER A 212 8.22 -32.02 31.92
CA SER A 212 9.18 -33.02 32.39
C SER A 212 9.57 -33.94 31.24
N GLN A 213 10.82 -34.40 31.21
CA GLN A 213 11.33 -35.32 30.18
C GLN A 213 10.50 -36.61 30.13
N LYS A 214 9.99 -36.96 28.94
CA LYS A 214 9.21 -38.18 28.73
C LYS A 214 10.11 -39.42 28.73
N PRO A 215 9.57 -40.62 29.01
CA PRO A 215 10.33 -41.86 28.85
C PRO A 215 10.84 -42.05 27.42
N GLY A 216 12.17 -42.07 27.26
CA GLY A 216 12.82 -42.26 25.96
C GLY A 216 13.04 -40.99 25.14
N GLU A 217 12.59 -39.84 25.63
CA GLU A 217 12.86 -38.54 25.00
C GLU A 217 14.33 -38.13 25.20
N SER A 218 14.98 -37.72 24.12
CA SER A 218 16.36 -37.25 24.18
C SER A 218 16.44 -35.85 24.83
N LEU A 219 17.60 -35.53 25.41
CA LEU A 219 17.84 -34.18 25.96
C LEU A 219 17.70 -33.09 24.90
N GLN A 220 17.98 -33.39 23.64
CA GLN A 220 17.89 -32.44 22.53
C GLN A 220 16.43 -32.14 22.17
N GLU A 221 15.56 -33.15 22.14
CA GLU A 221 14.12 -32.98 21.93
C GLU A 221 13.49 -32.19 23.08
N LEU A 222 13.87 -32.50 24.33
CA LEU A 222 13.44 -31.72 25.50
C LEU A 222 13.86 -30.26 25.39
N ALA A 223 15.14 -29.99 25.08
CA ALA A 223 15.65 -28.63 24.94
C ALA A 223 14.96 -27.86 23.82
N ALA A 224 14.75 -28.48 22.66
CA ALA A 224 14.06 -27.86 21.53
C ALA A 224 12.61 -27.49 21.87
N ASP A 225 11.91 -28.34 22.62
CA ASP A 225 10.54 -28.07 23.06
C ASP A 225 10.49 -26.97 24.14
N VAL A 226 11.45 -26.95 25.08
CA VAL A 226 11.61 -25.85 26.06
C VAL A 226 11.90 -24.53 25.34
N GLU A 227 12.80 -24.51 24.36
CA GLU A 227 13.13 -23.32 23.56
C GLU A 227 11.90 -22.78 22.80
N ARG A 228 11.16 -23.69 22.16
CA ARG A 228 9.89 -23.38 21.48
C ARG A 228 8.89 -22.76 22.44
N LEU A 229 8.65 -23.41 23.59
CA LEU A 229 7.70 -22.92 24.58
C LEU A 229 8.14 -21.59 25.21
N MET A 230 9.43 -21.40 25.47
CA MET A 230 9.98 -20.12 25.98
C MET A 230 9.78 -18.98 24.99
N SER A 231 9.93 -19.26 23.69
CA SER A 231 9.67 -18.28 22.63
C SER A 231 8.20 -17.86 22.57
N LEU A 232 7.28 -18.79 22.83
CA LEU A 232 5.83 -18.52 22.82
C LEU A 232 5.32 -17.89 24.14
N ALA A 233 5.89 -18.28 25.28
CA ALA A 233 5.47 -17.85 26.62
C ALA A 233 6.08 -16.49 27.06
N TYR A 234 7.22 -16.12 26.48
CA TYR A 234 8.01 -14.95 26.87
C TYR A 234 8.62 -14.22 25.65
N ALA A 235 7.82 -14.03 24.60
CA ALA A 235 8.21 -13.32 23.38
C ALA A 235 8.71 -11.88 23.62
N GLU A 236 8.13 -11.19 24.60
CA GLU A 236 8.48 -9.79 24.95
C GLU A 236 9.71 -9.67 25.86
N CYS A 237 10.20 -10.77 26.42
CA CYS A 237 11.35 -10.77 27.33
C CYS A 237 12.67 -10.62 26.56
N PRO A 238 13.67 -9.86 27.03
CA PRO A 238 15.01 -9.84 26.45
C PRO A 238 15.61 -11.24 26.27
N LEU A 239 16.38 -11.42 25.19
CA LEU A 239 16.88 -12.74 24.78
C LEU A 239 17.78 -13.39 25.84
N ASP A 240 18.65 -12.62 26.48
CA ASP A 240 19.55 -13.06 27.55
C ASP A 240 18.78 -13.60 28.75
N VAL A 241 17.75 -12.87 29.21
CA VAL A 241 16.89 -13.31 30.30
C VAL A 241 16.10 -14.56 29.91
N ARG A 242 15.62 -14.61 28.66
CA ARG A 242 14.88 -15.76 28.14
C ARG A 242 15.77 -17.01 28.07
N GLU A 243 17.02 -16.89 27.64
CA GLU A 243 17.97 -18.01 27.56
C GLU A 243 18.36 -18.54 28.95
N SER A 244 18.56 -17.67 29.94
CA SER A 244 18.84 -18.08 31.32
C SER A 244 17.63 -18.78 31.96
N LEU A 245 16.41 -18.26 31.75
CA LEU A 245 15.19 -18.93 32.20
C LEU A 245 14.99 -20.27 31.49
N ALA A 246 15.25 -20.33 30.19
CA ALA A 246 15.16 -21.56 29.42
C ALA A 246 16.13 -22.63 29.95
N ALA A 247 17.36 -22.25 30.30
CA ALA A 247 18.32 -23.14 30.94
C ALA A 247 17.79 -23.69 32.27
N GLN A 248 17.19 -22.84 33.11
CA GLN A 248 16.60 -23.26 34.39
C GLN A 248 15.44 -24.25 34.20
N TYR A 249 14.46 -23.91 33.35
CA TYR A 249 13.33 -24.80 33.06
C TYR A 249 13.77 -26.12 32.43
N PHE A 250 14.79 -26.09 31.57
CA PHE A 250 15.37 -27.30 30.98
C PHE A 250 15.98 -28.20 32.07
N VAL A 251 16.81 -27.65 32.96
CA VAL A 251 17.40 -28.41 34.07
C VAL A 251 16.32 -29.01 34.96
N ASP A 252 15.32 -28.22 35.34
CA ASP A 252 14.21 -28.66 36.18
C ASP A 252 13.35 -29.76 35.51
N ALA A 253 13.29 -29.77 34.18
CA ALA A 253 12.56 -30.78 33.40
C ALA A 253 13.34 -32.09 33.19
N ILE A 254 14.65 -32.15 33.45
CA ILE A 254 15.45 -33.38 33.31
C ILE A 254 14.97 -34.42 34.32
N ARG A 255 14.72 -35.65 33.84
CA ARG A 255 14.19 -36.73 34.68
C ARG A 255 15.27 -37.52 35.44
N ASP A 256 16.50 -37.54 34.94
CA ASP A 256 17.61 -38.20 35.62
C ASP A 256 18.22 -37.28 36.68
N GLU A 257 18.05 -37.63 37.95
CA GLU A 257 18.47 -36.82 39.10
C GLU A 257 19.98 -36.49 39.10
N ASP A 258 20.85 -37.42 38.71
CA ASP A 258 22.30 -37.17 38.66
C ASP A 258 22.65 -36.15 37.56
N THR A 259 22.07 -36.31 36.36
CA THR A 259 22.24 -35.36 35.25
C THR A 259 21.63 -34.01 35.60
N GLN A 260 20.47 -33.98 36.26
CA GLN A 260 19.85 -32.74 36.72
C GLN A 260 20.73 -31.99 37.73
N HIS A 261 21.17 -32.66 38.80
CA HIS A 261 21.99 -32.06 39.85
C HIS A 261 23.35 -31.59 39.33
N SER A 262 24.03 -32.41 38.53
CA SER A 262 25.32 -32.02 37.92
C SER A 262 25.17 -30.80 37.01
N THR A 263 24.11 -30.74 36.21
CA THR A 263 23.86 -29.62 35.31
C THR A 263 23.48 -28.35 36.08
N ARG A 264 22.71 -28.47 37.17
CA ARG A 264 22.39 -27.34 38.06
C ARG A 264 23.64 -26.71 38.69
N LEU A 265 24.64 -27.53 39.04
CA LEU A 265 25.91 -27.05 39.61
C LEU A 265 26.79 -26.29 38.62
N MET A 266 26.61 -26.51 37.31
CA MET A 266 27.37 -25.82 36.27
C MET A 266 26.99 -24.33 36.16
N ASP A 267 25.79 -23.94 36.62
CA ASP A 267 25.24 -22.57 36.53
C ASP A 267 25.31 -22.00 35.10
N ALA A 268 24.69 -22.74 34.17
CA ALA A 268 24.63 -22.39 32.76
C ALA A 268 23.87 -21.08 32.54
N LYS A 269 24.48 -20.13 31.80
CA LYS A 269 23.84 -18.85 31.47
C LYS A 269 22.82 -18.94 30.33
N ASP A 270 22.94 -19.98 29.51
CA ASP A 270 22.13 -20.20 28.32
C ASP A 270 21.76 -21.68 28.16
N LEU A 271 20.62 -21.91 27.49
CA LEU A 271 20.06 -23.25 27.26
C LEU A 271 21.04 -24.17 26.53
N LYS A 272 21.78 -23.64 25.56
CA LYS A 272 22.68 -24.42 24.72
C LYS A 272 23.87 -24.94 25.52
N SER A 273 24.44 -24.12 26.40
CA SER A 273 25.50 -24.51 27.34
C SER A 273 25.00 -25.58 28.32
N SER A 274 23.78 -25.43 28.86
CA SER A 274 23.15 -26.42 29.74
C SER A 274 22.96 -27.77 29.05
N LEU A 275 22.42 -27.77 27.83
CA LEU A 275 22.24 -28.96 27.00
C LEU A 275 23.59 -29.63 26.69
N ALA A 276 24.57 -28.85 26.24
CA ALA A 276 25.89 -29.39 25.88
C ALA A 276 26.59 -30.05 27.07
N TYR A 277 26.47 -29.46 28.28
CA TYR A 277 27.00 -30.07 29.49
C TYR A 277 26.24 -31.34 29.87
N SER A 278 24.90 -31.30 29.87
CA SER A 278 24.06 -32.46 30.20
C SER A 278 24.40 -33.66 29.31
N MET A 279 24.53 -33.42 28.00
CA MET A 279 24.94 -34.46 27.03
C MET A 279 26.35 -35.00 27.31
N LYS A 280 27.32 -34.13 27.62
CA LYS A 280 28.69 -34.54 27.99
C LYS A 280 28.69 -35.39 29.27
N TYR A 281 27.88 -35.01 30.25
CA TYR A 281 27.73 -35.74 31.51
C TYR A 281 27.12 -37.13 31.28
N GLU A 282 26.04 -37.23 30.49
CA GLU A 282 25.45 -38.53 30.13
C GLU A 282 26.45 -39.43 29.40
N ALA A 283 27.21 -38.90 28.44
CA ALA A 283 28.25 -39.64 27.73
C ALA A 283 29.38 -40.10 28.67
N ALA A 284 29.86 -39.25 29.58
CA ALA A 284 30.88 -39.63 30.56
C ALA A 284 30.36 -40.69 31.55
N ARG A 285 29.07 -40.61 31.91
CA ARG A 285 28.44 -41.55 32.84
C ARG A 285 28.18 -42.92 32.21
N THR A 286 27.85 -43.00 30.91
CA THR A 286 27.73 -44.29 30.21
C THR A 286 29.07 -45.03 30.16
N VAL A 287 30.18 -44.32 29.90
CA VAL A 287 31.55 -44.87 29.97
C VAL A 287 31.91 -45.33 31.39
N SER A 288 31.49 -44.58 32.40
CA SER A 288 31.74 -44.93 33.81
C SER A 288 30.87 -46.08 34.35
N LYS A 289 29.70 -46.32 33.73
CA LYS A 289 28.81 -47.45 34.04
C LYS A 289 29.26 -48.73 33.33
N THR A 290 29.82 -48.64 32.13
CA THR A 290 30.47 -49.78 31.44
C THR A 290 31.81 -50.15 32.06
N SER A 291 32.61 -49.20 32.57
CA SER A 291 33.86 -49.52 33.28
C SER A 291 33.65 -50.20 34.64
N ARG A 292 32.51 -49.96 35.31
CA ARG A 292 32.11 -50.63 36.56
C ARG A 292 31.51 -52.03 36.38
N HIS A 293 31.29 -52.48 35.15
CA HIS A 293 30.86 -53.87 34.86
C HIS A 293 32.04 -54.82 34.61
N VAL A 294 33.24 -54.44 35.04
CA VAL A 294 34.37 -55.37 35.23
C VAL A 294 34.38 -55.78 36.70
N ARG A 295 34.31 -57.09 36.95
CA ARG A 295 34.29 -57.78 38.27
C ARG A 295 34.56 -56.86 39.44
N SER A 296 33.57 -56.70 40.32
CA SER A 296 33.78 -56.23 41.68
C SER A 296 34.93 -57.00 42.31
N MET A 297 36.11 -56.38 42.32
CA MET A 297 37.20 -56.74 43.20
C MET A 297 36.91 -55.96 44.47
N GLU A 298 36.52 -56.67 45.53
CA GLU A 298 36.51 -56.10 46.87
C GLU A 298 37.91 -55.55 47.14
N THR A 299 38.07 -54.24 46.98
CA THR A 299 39.17 -53.56 47.62
C THR A 299 38.66 -53.29 49.02
N GLU A 300 39.21 -54.00 50.00
CA GLU A 300 39.01 -53.68 51.40
C GLU A 300 39.52 -52.25 51.61
N ASP A 301 38.58 -51.30 51.56
CA ASP A 301 38.81 -49.89 51.82
C ASP A 301 38.97 -49.73 53.33
N HIS A 302 40.16 -50.05 53.84
CA HIS A 302 40.52 -49.90 55.26
C HIS A 302 40.40 -48.45 55.76
N THR A 303 40.19 -47.48 54.87
CA THR A 303 39.99 -46.05 55.18
C THR A 303 38.52 -45.60 55.31
N SER A 304 37.55 -46.45 54.94
CA SER A 304 36.12 -46.19 55.21
C SER A 304 35.69 -46.73 56.58
N ARG A 305 36.19 -47.91 56.95
CA ARG A 305 35.83 -48.60 58.20
C ARG A 305 36.28 -47.87 59.46
N GLU A 306 37.49 -47.29 59.48
CA GLU A 306 37.94 -46.44 60.61
C GLU A 306 37.10 -45.15 60.75
N ARG A 307 36.61 -44.62 59.62
CA ARG A 307 35.61 -43.55 59.48
C ARG A 307 34.39 -43.81 60.38
N ASP A 308 33.77 -44.93 60.05
CA ASP A 308 32.48 -45.36 60.60
C ASP A 308 32.61 -45.93 62.00
N ASP A 309 33.67 -46.67 62.33
CA ASP A 309 33.92 -47.18 63.68
C ASP A 309 34.14 -46.05 64.69
N LYS A 310 34.80 -44.96 64.26
CA LYS A 310 35.01 -43.77 65.10
C LYS A 310 33.70 -43.00 65.28
N PHE A 311 32.89 -42.86 64.23
CA PHE A 311 31.57 -42.26 64.32
C PHE A 311 30.62 -43.09 65.18
N GLU A 312 30.58 -44.42 65.02
CA GLU A 312 29.82 -45.36 65.85
C GLU A 312 30.29 -45.35 67.31
N PHE A 313 31.59 -45.22 67.57
CA PHE A 313 32.10 -45.04 68.93
C PHE A 313 31.60 -43.74 69.56
N PHE A 314 31.58 -42.63 68.81
CA PHE A 314 31.03 -41.36 69.28
C PHE A 314 29.51 -41.42 69.46
N PHE A 315 28.77 -42.05 68.55
CA PHE A 315 27.33 -42.26 68.67
C PHE A 315 26.98 -43.16 69.87
N ASN A 316 27.67 -44.27 70.08
CA ASN A 316 27.50 -45.13 71.26
C ASN A 316 27.89 -44.42 72.57
N ARG A 317 28.89 -43.52 72.55
CA ARG A 317 29.25 -42.67 73.70
C ARG A 317 28.13 -41.66 73.99
N LEU A 318 27.58 -41.02 72.96
CA LEU A 318 26.45 -40.08 73.06
C LEU A 318 25.18 -40.80 73.51
N GLU A 319 24.91 -41.99 73.00
CA GLU A 319 23.78 -42.83 73.37
C GLU A 319 23.91 -43.32 74.83
N LYS A 320 25.11 -43.68 75.30
CA LYS A 320 25.37 -43.95 76.73
C LYS A 320 25.18 -42.71 77.60
N LEU A 321 25.53 -41.51 77.12
CA LEU A 321 25.29 -40.26 77.84
C LEU A 321 23.81 -39.87 77.86
N LEU A 322 23.06 -40.15 76.79
CA LEU A 322 21.60 -39.98 76.73
C LEU A 322 20.89 -41.00 77.63
N ASN A 323 21.28 -42.26 77.59
CA ASN A 323 20.66 -43.33 78.38
C ASN A 323 21.01 -43.23 79.88
N SER A 324 22.17 -42.66 80.23
CA SER A 324 22.50 -42.32 81.62
C SER A 324 21.83 -41.03 82.12
N SER A 325 21.49 -40.09 81.23
CA SER A 325 20.72 -38.88 81.58
C SER A 325 19.20 -39.10 81.61
N VAL A 326 18.68 -40.14 80.94
CA VAL A 326 17.27 -40.56 80.98
C VAL A 326 16.98 -41.57 82.12
N ALA A 327 18.00 -42.23 82.68
CA ALA A 327 17.85 -43.10 83.85
C ALA A 327 17.88 -42.36 85.22
N GLY A 328 17.89 -41.01 85.22
CA GLY A 328 18.07 -40.20 86.42
C GLY A 328 17.06 -39.05 86.56
N LYS A 329 15.75 -39.34 86.60
CA LYS A 329 14.70 -38.51 87.25
C LYS A 329 13.32 -39.19 87.21
N LYS A 330 13.10 -40.15 88.11
CA LYS A 330 11.78 -40.39 88.70
C LYS A 330 11.89 -40.04 90.18
N ASN A 331 11.74 -38.76 90.51
CA ASN A 331 11.51 -38.35 91.89
C ASN A 331 10.11 -38.83 92.30
N THR A 332 10.02 -40.06 92.79
CA THR A 332 8.95 -40.44 93.70
C THR A 332 9.34 -39.89 95.08
N PRO A 333 8.53 -39.02 95.73
CA PRO A 333 8.81 -38.60 97.09
C PRO A 333 8.75 -39.83 98.00
N ARG A 334 9.83 -40.10 98.75
CA ARG A 334 9.85 -41.09 99.82
C ARG A 334 8.68 -40.81 100.79
N ARG A 335 7.64 -41.64 100.77
CA ARG A 335 6.54 -41.59 101.73
C ARG A 335 7.05 -42.03 103.10
N ASN A 336 7.09 -41.11 104.06
CA ASN A 336 7.35 -41.43 105.46
C ASN A 336 6.08 -42.08 106.07
N PRO A 337 6.13 -43.34 106.55
CA PRO A 337 4.95 -44.06 107.06
C PRO A 337 4.33 -43.45 108.33
N ASN A 338 5.05 -42.57 109.04
CA ASN A 338 4.63 -42.02 110.33
C ASN A 338 3.95 -40.64 110.26
N VAL A 339 3.69 -40.10 109.07
CA VAL A 339 2.97 -38.82 108.96
C VAL A 339 1.47 -39.03 109.18
N THR A 340 0.88 -38.32 110.14
CA THR A 340 -0.57 -38.28 110.38
C THR A 340 -1.22 -37.14 109.60
N CYS A 341 -2.32 -37.43 108.93
CA CYS A 341 -3.10 -36.44 108.20
C CYS A 341 -3.90 -35.57 109.18
N TRP A 342 -3.70 -34.25 109.15
CA TRP A 342 -4.39 -33.29 110.01
C TRP A 342 -5.90 -33.15 109.71
N LYS A 343 -6.40 -33.70 108.59
CA LYS A 343 -7.82 -33.68 108.21
C LYS A 343 -8.61 -34.90 108.70
N CYS A 344 -7.98 -36.08 108.78
CA CYS A 344 -8.67 -37.34 109.14
C CYS A 344 -7.97 -38.16 110.24
N ASN A 345 -6.86 -37.65 110.80
CA ASN A 345 -6.01 -38.29 111.81
C ASN A 345 -5.49 -39.70 111.47
N LYS A 346 -5.56 -40.15 110.21
CA LYS A 346 -4.96 -41.42 109.75
C LYS A 346 -3.50 -41.25 109.35
N LYS A 347 -2.68 -42.26 109.62
CA LYS A 347 -1.24 -42.32 109.25
C LYS A 347 -1.05 -42.63 107.76
N GLY A 348 0.07 -42.19 107.19
CA GLY A 348 0.55 -42.56 105.85
C GLY A 348 0.33 -41.54 104.73
N HIS A 349 -0.32 -40.40 104.99
CA HIS A 349 -0.49 -39.30 104.02
C HIS A 349 -0.65 -37.94 104.73
N VAL A 350 -0.45 -36.84 103.99
CA VAL A 350 -0.66 -35.46 104.47
C VAL A 350 -2.01 -34.90 103.99
N GLN A 351 -2.51 -33.82 104.59
CA GLN A 351 -3.82 -33.23 104.32
C GLN A 351 -4.10 -32.95 102.82
N ARG A 352 -3.07 -32.59 102.04
CA ARG A 352 -3.20 -32.31 100.59
C ARG A 352 -3.53 -33.55 99.75
N GLU A 353 -3.25 -34.74 100.27
CA GLU A 353 -3.49 -36.03 99.60
C GLU A 353 -4.68 -36.78 100.23
N CYS A 354 -5.45 -36.11 101.10
CA CYS A 354 -6.55 -36.72 101.82
C CYS A 354 -7.81 -36.78 100.95
N GLN A 355 -8.22 -37.99 100.56
CA GLN A 355 -9.44 -38.25 99.79
C GLN A 355 -10.73 -38.23 100.64
N ALA A 356 -10.65 -37.78 101.91
CA ALA A 356 -11.83 -37.62 102.74
C ALA A 356 -12.64 -36.40 102.27
N ILE A 357 -13.81 -36.68 101.68
CA ILE A 357 -14.81 -35.69 101.31
C ILE A 357 -15.40 -35.14 102.61
N THR A 358 -15.24 -33.84 102.84
CA THR A 358 -16.00 -33.12 103.87
C THR A 358 -17.44 -33.04 103.38
N SER A 359 -18.31 -33.89 103.91
CA SER A 359 -19.75 -33.67 103.86
C SER A 359 -20.04 -32.48 104.78
N ASN A 360 -20.25 -31.30 104.18
CA ASN A 360 -20.99 -30.24 104.85
C ASN A 360 -22.39 -30.77 105.14
N GLN A 361 -22.74 -30.92 106.40
CA GLN A 361 -24.12 -30.75 106.88
C GLN A 361 -24.08 -29.78 108.06
N GLU A 362 -24.64 -28.61 107.77
CA GLU A 362 -25.39 -27.69 108.62
C GLU A 362 -25.51 -28.05 110.11
N ASN A 363 -24.96 -27.17 110.96
CA ASN A 363 -25.78 -26.29 111.80
C ASN A 363 -24.95 -25.10 112.29
#